data_AF-A0A4S4CIS2-F1
#
_entry.id   AF-A0A4S4CIS2-F1
#
_cell.length_a   1.000
_cell.length_b   1.000
_cell.length_c   1.000
_cell.angle_alpha   90.00
_cell.angle_beta   90.00
_cell.angle_gamma   90.00
#
_symmetry.space_group_name_H-M   'P 1'
#
loop_
_entity.id
_entity.type
_entity.pdbx_description
1 polymer ?
#
loop_
_entity_poly.entity_id
_entity_poly.type
_entity_poly.pdbx_seq_one_letter_code
_entity_poly.pdbx_strand_id
1 'polypeptide(L)'
;MTRDGAKTVLLVGLVGAGLVLLTNRAAAARKVATSGGSTVPVTPPVTVPTPIPTPTPAPKPPTSPAPPAVKPGHSALVDLVQQAIYKELPQRRLSPLATRELAVNLVGVCERQAYPLDLAFGHAYAESNLQLLAHNSSSGATGPLQVTAIAAQEVGTPWPIESHVIQLEAGVRYMKYLRAKFPECAGSVRETLRTYGMGRGNWLKYKAGELGCDSSVSVVRAELGCTGNRPYSATVIAMAQRHPELKTTAWWGSNP
;
A
#
# COMPACT_ATOMS: atom_id res chain seq x y z
N MET A 1 -52.48 -3.36 -28.05
CA MET A 1 -52.40 -4.83 -27.86
C MET A 1 -50.97 -5.26 -28.17
N THR A 2 -50.30 -5.83 -27.16
CA THR A 2 -49.15 -6.81 -27.19
C THR A 2 -47.87 -6.46 -27.97
N ARG A 3 -46.63 -6.75 -27.54
CA ARG A 3 -46.00 -7.14 -26.26
C ARG A 3 -44.47 -7.18 -26.51
N ASP A 4 -43.70 -6.85 -25.48
CA ASP A 4 -42.30 -7.21 -25.10
C ASP A 4 -41.31 -7.92 -26.04
N GLY A 5 -40.02 -7.58 -25.86
CA GLY A 5 -38.91 -8.46 -26.22
C GLY A 5 -37.51 -7.87 -26.09
N ALA A 6 -37.05 -7.58 -24.87
CA ALA A 6 -35.65 -7.24 -24.58
C ALA A 6 -34.70 -8.41 -24.92
N LYS A 7 -33.55 -8.11 -25.54
CA LYS A 7 -32.42 -9.05 -25.66
C LYS A 7 -31.17 -8.45 -25.04
N THR A 8 -30.90 -8.88 -23.82
CA THR A 8 -29.61 -8.79 -23.13
C THR A 8 -28.63 -9.73 -23.83
N VAL A 9 -27.54 -9.19 -24.39
CA VAL A 9 -26.42 -10.00 -24.87
C VAL A 9 -25.31 -9.96 -23.83
N LEU A 10 -25.18 -11.08 -23.13
CA LEU A 10 -24.10 -11.43 -22.21
C LEU A 10 -22.87 -11.80 -23.05
N LEU A 11 -21.80 -11.01 -22.99
CA LEU A 11 -20.52 -11.35 -23.62
C LEU A 11 -19.55 -11.87 -22.55
N VAL A 12 -19.33 -13.18 -22.60
CA VAL A 12 -18.41 -13.95 -21.76
C VAL A 12 -17.08 -14.09 -22.50
N GLY A 13 -15.99 -13.66 -21.84
CA GLY A 13 -14.70 -14.36 -21.82
C GLY A 13 -13.74 -14.21 -23.00
N LEU A 14 -12.55 -13.67 -22.71
CA LEU A 14 -11.24 -14.25 -23.05
C LEU A 14 -10.13 -13.33 -22.52
N VAL A 15 -9.36 -13.79 -21.53
CA VAL A 15 -8.11 -13.12 -21.14
C VAL A 15 -7.01 -14.16 -21.13
N GLY A 16 -6.12 -14.01 -22.11
CA GLY A 16 -4.97 -14.84 -22.37
C GLY A 16 -3.82 -14.65 -21.36
N ALA A 17 -3.03 -15.71 -21.27
CA ALA A 17 -1.90 -15.92 -20.38
C ALA A 17 -0.72 -14.97 -20.64
N GLY A 18 0.08 -14.73 -19.60
CA GLY A 18 1.36 -14.03 -19.69
C GLY A 18 2.28 -14.41 -18.52
N LEU A 19 3.19 -15.33 -18.79
CA LEU A 19 4.29 -15.82 -17.95
C LEU A 19 5.34 -14.71 -17.71
N VAL A 20 5.79 -14.51 -16.47
CA VAL A 20 7.02 -13.75 -16.18
C VAL A 20 7.87 -14.51 -15.15
N LEU A 21 9.08 -14.87 -15.58
CA LEU A 21 10.17 -15.47 -14.81
C LEU A 21 10.76 -14.44 -13.82
N LEU A 22 10.99 -14.83 -12.57
CA LEU A 22 11.86 -14.10 -11.63
C LEU A 22 12.75 -15.09 -10.88
N THR A 23 14.06 -14.89 -11.01
CA THR A 23 15.13 -15.66 -10.39
C THR A 23 15.31 -15.26 -8.92
N ASN A 24 15.28 -16.25 -8.02
CA ASN A 24 15.53 -16.07 -6.60
C ASN A 24 17.02 -16.09 -6.29
N ARG A 25 17.50 -15.16 -5.44
CA ARG A 25 18.66 -15.37 -4.57
C ARG A 25 18.26 -15.13 -3.12
N ALA A 26 18.31 -16.20 -2.34
CA ALA A 26 18.13 -16.24 -0.91
C ALA A 26 19.40 -15.73 -0.19
N ALA A 27 19.22 -15.08 0.97
CA ALA A 27 20.28 -14.89 1.95
C ALA A 27 19.79 -15.42 3.31
N ALA A 28 20.59 -16.32 3.86
CA ALA A 28 20.31 -17.14 5.02
C ALA A 28 20.44 -16.38 6.36
N ALA A 29 19.61 -16.76 7.34
CA ALA A 29 19.76 -16.35 8.73
C ALA A 29 20.83 -17.20 9.44
N ARG A 30 21.76 -16.56 10.16
CA ARG A 30 22.80 -17.22 10.96
C ARG A 30 22.39 -17.19 12.44
N LYS A 31 22.25 -18.37 13.05
CA LYS A 31 22.12 -18.60 14.50
C LYS A 31 23.42 -18.22 15.21
N VAL A 32 23.32 -17.59 16.38
CA VAL A 32 24.43 -17.51 17.35
C VAL A 32 24.07 -18.31 18.60
N ALA A 33 25.08 -19.02 19.08
CA ALA A 33 25.05 -20.06 20.09
C ALA A 33 25.01 -19.54 21.53
N THR A 34 24.42 -20.33 22.41
CA THR A 34 24.43 -20.18 23.86
C THR A 34 25.50 -21.13 24.43
N SER A 35 26.49 -20.61 25.15
CA SER A 35 27.44 -21.41 25.93
C SER A 35 27.24 -21.14 27.43
N GLY A 36 27.10 -22.22 28.19
CA GLY A 36 26.85 -22.20 29.63
C GLY A 36 28.09 -21.95 30.50
N GLY A 37 27.87 -22.06 31.81
CA GLY A 37 28.91 -22.01 32.83
C GLY A 37 28.30 -21.89 34.22
N SER A 38 28.06 -23.04 34.85
CA SER A 38 27.62 -23.18 36.24
C SER A 38 28.84 -23.19 37.15
N THR A 39 28.93 -22.28 38.11
CA THR A 39 29.78 -22.39 39.31
C THR A 39 29.09 -21.73 40.50
N VAL A 40 28.99 -22.49 41.59
CA VAL A 40 28.52 -22.04 42.90
C VAL A 40 29.69 -21.45 43.67
N PRO A 41 29.51 -20.31 44.37
CA PRO A 41 30.37 -20.00 45.51
C PRO A 41 29.60 -19.73 46.81
N VAL A 42 30.22 -20.22 47.88
CA VAL A 42 29.88 -20.18 49.30
C VAL A 42 29.78 -18.76 49.85
N THR A 43 28.82 -18.51 50.74
CA THR A 43 28.53 -17.21 51.39
C THR A 43 29.30 -17.02 52.70
N PRO A 44 30.08 -15.94 52.89
CA PRO A 44 30.53 -15.46 54.20
C PRO A 44 29.59 -14.36 54.77
N PRO A 45 29.66 -14.04 56.08
CA PRO A 45 28.62 -13.29 56.79
C PRO A 45 28.54 -11.80 56.40
N VAL A 46 27.31 -11.29 56.47
CA VAL A 46 26.90 -9.92 56.09
C VAL A 46 27.35 -8.90 57.15
N THR A 47 28.20 -7.96 56.74
CA THR A 47 28.44 -6.71 57.46
C THR A 47 27.50 -5.64 56.89
N VAL A 48 26.66 -5.04 57.73
CA VAL A 48 25.73 -3.96 57.34
C VAL A 48 26.50 -2.66 57.12
N PRO A 49 26.45 -2.03 55.93
CA PRO A 49 26.99 -0.68 55.74
C PRO A 49 25.98 0.37 56.19
N THR A 50 26.48 1.38 56.89
CA THR A 50 25.78 2.63 57.25
C THR A 50 25.25 3.35 56.00
N PRO A 51 24.00 3.86 55.98
CA PRO A 51 23.47 4.54 54.80
C PRO A 51 24.14 5.90 54.58
N ILE A 52 24.62 6.13 53.34
CA ILE A 52 25.08 7.44 52.84
C ILE A 52 23.83 8.26 52.44
N PRO A 53 23.72 9.54 52.82
CA PRO A 53 22.59 10.37 52.42
C PRO A 53 22.52 10.54 50.89
N THR A 54 21.35 10.23 50.33
CA THR A 54 21.02 10.40 48.91
C THR A 54 20.97 11.90 48.58
N PRO A 55 21.67 12.40 47.54
CA PRO A 55 21.51 13.78 47.11
C PRO A 55 20.13 13.99 46.48
N THR A 56 19.40 14.98 46.99
CA THR A 56 18.11 15.45 46.45
C THR A 56 18.26 15.82 44.97
N PRO A 57 17.44 15.29 44.05
CA PRO A 57 17.45 15.71 42.65
C PRO A 57 17.08 17.19 42.54
N ALA A 58 17.93 17.97 41.86
CA ALA A 58 17.61 19.35 41.52
C ALA A 58 16.34 19.40 40.62
N PRO A 59 15.45 20.39 40.81
CA PRO A 59 14.24 20.50 40.01
C PRO A 59 14.57 20.66 38.53
N LYS A 60 14.03 19.74 37.72
CA LYS A 60 14.14 19.76 36.26
C LYS A 60 13.45 21.03 35.75
N PRO A 61 14.10 21.84 34.90
CA PRO A 61 13.44 23.00 34.28
C PRO A 61 12.18 22.54 33.54
N PRO A 62 11.09 23.32 33.56
CA PRO A 62 9.91 23.00 32.76
C PRO A 62 10.35 22.93 31.29
N THR A 63 10.28 21.74 30.71
CA THR A 63 10.44 21.56 29.27
C THR A 63 9.31 22.33 28.59
N SER A 64 9.66 23.44 27.96
CA SER A 64 8.77 24.17 27.07
C SER A 64 8.16 23.20 26.05
N PRO A 65 6.85 23.27 25.75
CA PRO A 65 6.24 22.44 24.73
C PRO A 65 7.01 22.59 23.42
N ALA A 66 7.43 21.47 22.83
CA ALA A 66 8.02 21.49 21.51
C ALA A 66 7.05 22.19 20.54
N PRO A 67 7.53 23.10 19.66
CA PRO A 67 6.67 23.70 18.65
C PRO A 67 5.95 22.59 17.87
N PRO A 68 4.67 22.76 17.54
CA PRO A 68 3.94 21.76 16.77
C PRO A 68 4.70 21.48 15.48
N ALA A 69 4.90 20.20 15.16
CA ALA A 69 5.57 19.78 13.93
C ALA A 69 4.86 20.43 12.73
N VAL A 70 5.56 21.33 12.04
CA VAL A 70 5.02 22.01 10.85
C VAL A 70 4.82 20.96 9.77
N LYS A 71 3.59 20.82 9.28
CA LYS A 71 3.31 19.94 8.14
C LYS A 71 4.14 20.42 6.94
N PRO A 72 4.86 19.53 6.22
CA PRO A 72 5.61 19.93 5.04
C PRO A 72 4.69 20.61 4.02
N GLY A 73 5.16 21.71 3.43
CA GLY A 73 4.45 22.34 2.32
C GLY A 73 4.48 21.48 1.05
N HIS A 74 3.64 21.81 0.07
CA HIS A 74 3.47 21.06 -1.18
C HIS A 74 4.81 20.70 -1.86
N SER A 75 5.69 21.68 -2.09
CA SER A 75 7.00 21.43 -2.74
C SER A 75 7.86 20.43 -1.97
N ALA A 76 7.88 20.53 -0.64
CA ALA A 76 8.65 19.62 0.20
C ALA A 76 8.09 18.18 0.14
N LEU A 77 6.76 18.03 0.07
CA LEU A 77 6.14 16.71 -0.14
C LEU A 77 6.51 16.12 -1.50
N VAL A 78 6.55 16.92 -2.57
CA VAL A 78 6.98 16.44 -3.90
C VAL A 78 8.42 15.95 -3.84
N ASP A 79 9.31 16.67 -3.17
CA ASP A 79 10.72 16.27 -3.00
C ASP A 79 10.83 14.95 -2.21
N LEU A 80 10.05 14.80 -1.13
CA LEU A 80 10.00 13.56 -0.33
C LEU A 80 9.49 12.37 -1.15
N VAL A 81 8.41 12.54 -1.92
CA VAL A 81 7.89 11.49 -2.80
C VAL A 81 8.92 11.10 -3.85
N GLN A 82 9.59 12.08 -4.48
CA GLN A 82 10.62 11.82 -5.46
C GLN A 82 11.79 11.01 -4.87
N GLN A 83 12.24 11.36 -3.65
CA GLN A 83 13.27 10.60 -2.94
C GLN A 83 12.80 9.17 -2.62
N ALA A 84 11.54 9.00 -2.21
CA ALA A 84 10.96 7.69 -1.96
C ALA A 84 10.92 6.83 -3.25
N ILE A 85 10.56 7.40 -4.41
CA ILE A 85 10.60 6.68 -5.69
C ILE A 85 12.02 6.18 -5.97
N TYR A 86 13.03 7.03 -5.83
CA TYR A 86 14.43 6.66 -6.08
C TYR A 86 14.95 5.58 -5.12
N LYS A 87 14.52 5.63 -3.85
CA LYS A 87 14.87 4.63 -2.84
C LYS A 87 14.30 3.24 -3.18
N GLU A 88 13.06 3.20 -3.65
CA GLU A 88 12.34 1.93 -3.89
C GLU A 88 12.61 1.32 -5.27
N LEU A 89 13.03 2.13 -6.25
CA LEU A 89 13.29 1.68 -7.62
C LEU A 89 14.67 2.11 -8.13
N PRO A 90 15.78 1.68 -7.47
CA PRO A 90 17.12 2.16 -7.82
C PRO A 90 17.56 1.76 -9.24
N GLN A 91 17.03 0.65 -9.78
CA GLN A 91 17.43 0.05 -11.06
C GLN A 91 16.43 0.26 -12.22
N ARG A 92 15.19 0.67 -11.94
CA ARG A 92 14.14 0.89 -12.96
C ARG A 92 13.74 2.36 -12.99
N ARG A 93 14.72 3.19 -13.35
CA ARG A 93 14.54 4.64 -13.33
C ARG A 93 13.55 5.04 -14.43
N LEU A 94 12.34 5.42 -14.02
CA LEU A 94 11.65 6.49 -14.73
C LEU A 94 12.66 7.61 -15.02
N SER A 95 12.52 8.32 -16.13
CA SER A 95 13.35 9.50 -16.36
C SER A 95 13.19 10.47 -15.17
N PRO A 96 14.20 11.30 -14.86
CA PRO A 96 14.07 12.29 -13.78
C PRO A 96 12.81 13.16 -13.93
N LEU A 97 12.44 13.49 -15.17
CA LEU A 97 11.21 14.20 -15.50
C LEU A 97 9.96 13.40 -15.16
N ALA A 98 9.84 12.15 -15.64
CA ALA A 98 8.68 11.31 -15.34
C ALA A 98 8.55 10.98 -13.85
N THR A 99 9.69 10.85 -13.15
CA THR A 99 9.71 10.70 -11.69
C THR A 99 9.15 11.93 -11.00
N ARG A 100 9.59 13.13 -11.40
CA ARG A 100 9.09 14.39 -10.85
C ARG A 100 7.60 14.57 -11.15
N GLU A 101 7.17 14.27 -12.38
CA GLU A 101 5.76 14.35 -12.79
C GLU A 101 4.89 13.42 -11.94
N LEU A 102 5.31 12.16 -11.74
CA LEU A 102 4.60 11.23 -10.85
C LEU A 102 4.50 11.77 -9.43
N ALA A 103 5.60 12.33 -8.89
CA ALA A 103 5.61 12.91 -7.55
C ALA A 103 4.63 14.10 -7.43
N VAL A 104 4.65 15.03 -8.40
CA VAL A 104 3.73 16.17 -8.46
C VAL A 104 2.28 15.68 -8.53
N ASN A 105 2.00 14.71 -9.40
CA ASN A 105 0.64 14.20 -9.57
C ASN A 105 0.14 13.48 -8.31
N LEU A 106 0.97 12.65 -7.67
CA LEU A 106 0.60 11.97 -6.42
C LEU A 106 0.27 12.97 -5.31
N VAL A 107 1.13 13.96 -5.07
CA VAL A 107 0.90 14.98 -4.04
C VAL A 107 -0.36 15.78 -4.36
N GLY A 108 -0.47 16.32 -5.58
CA GLY A 108 -1.60 17.16 -5.97
C GLY A 108 -2.94 16.42 -5.91
N VAL A 109 -3.01 15.17 -6.37
CA VAL A 109 -4.24 14.36 -6.29
C VAL A 109 -4.58 14.06 -4.83
N CYS A 110 -3.60 13.63 -4.02
CA CYS A 110 -3.86 13.29 -2.62
C CYS A 110 -4.33 14.48 -1.80
N GLU A 111 -3.77 15.67 -2.03
CA GLU A 111 -4.23 16.92 -1.40
C GLU A 111 -5.67 17.25 -1.80
N ARG A 112 -5.99 17.28 -3.11
CA ARG A 112 -7.35 17.59 -3.59
C ARG A 112 -8.39 16.58 -3.09
N GLN A 113 -8.01 15.32 -3.00
CA GLN A 113 -8.91 14.23 -2.62
C GLN A 113 -8.92 13.93 -1.11
N ALA A 114 -8.11 14.64 -0.31
CA ALA A 114 -7.88 14.36 1.11
C ALA A 114 -7.54 12.87 1.36
N TYR A 115 -6.63 12.33 0.55
CA TYR A 115 -6.23 10.92 0.55
C TYR A 115 -4.84 10.73 1.19
N PRO A 116 -4.60 9.64 1.95
CA PRO A 116 -3.27 9.39 2.53
C PRO A 116 -2.21 9.17 1.44
N LEU A 117 -1.22 10.07 1.39
CA LEU A 117 -0.20 10.07 0.35
C LEU A 117 0.70 8.84 0.41
N ASP A 118 1.09 8.42 1.62
CA ASP A 118 1.79 7.16 1.87
C ASP A 118 1.03 5.94 1.33
N LEU A 119 -0.29 5.88 1.52
CA LEU A 119 -1.13 4.81 1.00
C LEU A 119 -1.21 4.84 -0.53
N ALA A 120 -1.38 6.03 -1.14
CA ALA A 120 -1.37 6.17 -2.60
C ALA A 120 -0.03 5.76 -3.21
N PHE A 121 1.07 6.12 -2.56
CA PHE A 121 2.42 5.72 -2.96
C PHE A 121 2.58 4.20 -2.90
N GLY A 122 2.17 3.56 -1.79
CA GLY A 122 2.19 2.10 -1.66
C GLY A 122 1.33 1.39 -2.68
N HIS A 123 0.16 1.96 -3.00
CA HIS A 123 -0.76 1.42 -4.00
C HIS A 123 -0.16 1.51 -5.40
N ALA A 124 0.37 2.67 -5.79
CA ALA A 124 1.03 2.85 -7.08
C ALA A 124 2.27 1.95 -7.24
N TYR A 125 3.00 1.68 -6.15
CA TYR A 125 4.09 0.71 -6.18
C TYR A 125 3.59 -0.72 -6.46
N ALA A 126 2.55 -1.18 -5.76
CA ALA A 126 2.06 -2.54 -5.94
C ALA A 126 1.42 -2.76 -7.32
N GLU A 127 0.75 -1.75 -7.87
CA GLU A 127 0.03 -1.83 -9.14
C GLU A 127 0.95 -1.75 -10.36
N SER A 128 1.89 -0.80 -10.33
CA SER A 128 2.65 -0.44 -11.53
C SER A 128 4.16 -0.42 -11.32
N ASN A 129 4.64 -0.69 -10.10
CA ASN A 129 5.98 -0.31 -9.68
C ASN A 129 6.24 1.18 -9.94
N LEU A 130 5.32 2.04 -9.49
CA LEU A 130 5.41 3.50 -9.61
C LEU A 130 5.67 3.96 -11.06
N GLN A 131 5.02 3.33 -12.05
CA GLN A 131 5.19 3.69 -13.45
C GLN A 131 4.09 4.67 -13.89
N LEU A 132 4.51 5.84 -14.36
CA LEU A 132 3.60 6.89 -14.83
C LEU A 132 2.73 6.44 -16.01
N LEU A 133 3.36 5.74 -16.97
CA LEU A 133 2.75 5.31 -18.24
C LEU A 133 2.29 3.84 -18.22
N ALA A 134 2.05 3.28 -17.04
CA ALA A 134 1.77 1.86 -16.92
C ALA A 134 0.50 1.48 -17.68
N HIS A 135 0.57 0.40 -18.45
CA HIS A 135 -0.56 -0.14 -19.20
C HIS A 135 -0.54 -1.66 -19.13
N ASN A 136 -1.67 -2.25 -18.78
CA ASN A 136 -1.86 -3.69 -18.77
C ASN A 136 -2.77 -4.09 -19.93
N SER A 137 -2.20 -4.75 -20.95
CA SER A 137 -2.91 -5.17 -22.15
C SER A 137 -3.98 -6.24 -21.90
N SER A 138 -3.88 -7.00 -20.83
CA SER A 138 -4.79 -8.08 -20.48
C SER A 138 -6.08 -7.56 -19.83
N SER A 139 -5.99 -6.57 -18.95
CA SER A 139 -7.14 -5.97 -18.26
C SER A 139 -7.58 -4.63 -18.83
N GLY A 140 -6.79 -4.03 -19.71
CA GLY A 140 -6.96 -2.65 -20.17
C GLY A 140 -6.69 -1.60 -19.08
N ALA A 141 -6.07 -1.99 -17.97
CA ALA A 141 -5.81 -1.08 -16.86
C ALA A 141 -4.70 -0.07 -17.19
N THR A 142 -4.87 1.19 -16.79
CA THR A 142 -3.95 2.28 -17.13
C THR A 142 -3.47 3.10 -15.93
N GLY A 143 -2.30 3.68 -16.08
CA GLY A 143 -1.69 4.60 -15.13
C GLY A 143 -1.14 3.95 -13.86
N PRO A 144 -0.63 4.77 -12.92
CA PRO A 144 0.09 4.25 -11.76
C PRO A 144 -0.73 3.37 -10.82
N LEU A 145 -2.04 3.61 -10.74
CA LEU A 145 -2.99 2.82 -9.93
C LEU A 145 -3.75 1.77 -10.75
N GLN A 146 -3.38 1.56 -12.02
CA GLN A 146 -3.97 0.53 -12.90
C GLN A 146 -5.52 0.58 -12.92
N VAL A 147 -6.05 1.73 -13.33
CA VAL A 147 -7.51 1.96 -13.43
C VAL A 147 -8.07 1.31 -14.68
N THR A 148 -9.15 0.54 -14.54
CA THR A 148 -9.88 -0.09 -15.67
C THR A 148 -11.06 0.78 -16.12
N ALA A 149 -11.63 0.48 -17.29
CA ALA A 149 -12.84 1.14 -17.78
C ALA A 149 -14.03 1.05 -16.80
N ILE A 150 -14.18 -0.11 -16.13
CA ILE A 150 -15.24 -0.32 -15.13
C ILE A 150 -15.01 0.60 -13.93
N ALA A 151 -13.78 0.62 -13.39
CA ALA A 151 -13.45 1.49 -12.26
C ALA A 151 -13.64 2.97 -12.59
N ALA A 152 -13.27 3.40 -13.81
CA ALA A 152 -13.49 4.76 -14.29
C ALA A 152 -14.98 5.11 -14.37
N GLN A 153 -15.80 4.21 -14.91
CA GLN A 153 -17.26 4.38 -15.00
C GLN A 153 -17.91 4.53 -13.63
N GLU A 154 -17.49 3.72 -12.64
CA GLU A 154 -18.04 3.76 -11.27
C GLU A 154 -17.77 5.08 -10.54
N VAL A 155 -16.79 5.85 -11.00
CA VAL A 155 -16.48 7.19 -10.47
C VAL A 155 -16.82 8.31 -11.45
N GLY A 156 -17.54 8.01 -12.54
CA GLY A 156 -17.95 9.00 -13.53
C GLY A 156 -16.78 9.66 -14.26
N THR A 157 -15.68 8.94 -14.48
CA THR A 157 -14.55 9.41 -15.29
C THR A 157 -14.70 8.86 -16.72
N PRO A 158 -14.63 9.70 -17.77
CA PRO A 158 -14.66 9.25 -19.16
C PRO A 158 -13.55 8.25 -19.49
N TRP A 159 -13.82 7.33 -20.43
CA TRP A 159 -12.86 6.34 -20.90
C TRP A 159 -12.70 6.43 -22.43
N PRO A 160 -11.48 6.34 -23.00
CA PRO A 160 -10.19 6.13 -22.32
C PRO A 160 -9.71 7.37 -21.57
N ILE A 161 -8.91 7.16 -20.51
CA ILE A 161 -8.29 8.25 -19.75
C ILE A 161 -6.89 8.52 -20.31
N GLU A 162 -6.71 9.65 -20.98
CA GLU A 162 -5.42 10.03 -21.59
C GLU A 162 -4.47 10.71 -20.59
N SER A 163 -5.01 11.46 -19.63
CA SER A 163 -4.21 12.26 -18.70
C SER A 163 -3.77 11.44 -17.48
N HIS A 164 -2.46 11.42 -17.18
CA HIS A 164 -1.91 10.69 -16.02
C HIS A 164 -2.46 11.16 -14.68
N VAL A 165 -2.67 12.48 -14.53
CA VAL A 165 -3.25 13.02 -13.30
C VAL A 165 -4.70 12.58 -13.13
N ILE A 166 -5.46 12.46 -14.23
CA ILE A 166 -6.84 11.97 -14.19
C ILE A 166 -6.87 10.45 -13.95
N GLN A 167 -5.91 9.68 -14.47
CA GLN A 167 -5.78 8.24 -14.15
C GLN A 167 -5.55 8.04 -12.65
N LEU A 168 -4.61 8.78 -12.05
CA LEU A 168 -4.37 8.76 -10.60
C LEU A 168 -5.61 9.17 -9.80
N GLU A 169 -6.25 10.27 -10.20
CA GLU A 169 -7.44 10.78 -9.53
C GLU A 169 -8.62 9.80 -9.62
N ALA A 170 -8.82 9.13 -10.75
CA ALA A 170 -9.83 8.09 -10.91
C ALA A 170 -9.57 6.90 -9.98
N GLY A 171 -8.33 6.44 -9.84
CA GLY A 171 -7.98 5.35 -8.92
C GLY A 171 -8.22 5.71 -7.46
N VAL A 172 -7.82 6.92 -7.05
CA VAL A 172 -8.08 7.46 -5.70
C VAL A 172 -9.58 7.60 -5.43
N ARG A 173 -10.35 8.13 -6.39
CA ARG A 173 -11.81 8.23 -6.28
C ARG A 173 -12.45 6.85 -6.22
N TYR A 174 -11.92 5.86 -6.93
CA TYR A 174 -12.47 4.51 -6.93
C TYR A 174 -12.22 3.81 -5.58
N MET A 175 -11.04 4.00 -4.98
CA MET A 175 -10.79 3.58 -3.59
C MET A 175 -11.81 4.20 -2.61
N LYS A 176 -12.07 5.50 -2.71
CA LYS A 176 -13.09 6.19 -1.87
C LYS A 176 -14.50 5.66 -2.14
N TYR A 177 -14.84 5.43 -3.39
CA TYR A 177 -16.12 4.86 -3.81
C TYR A 177 -16.36 3.47 -3.21
N LEU A 178 -15.38 2.56 -3.31
CA LEU A 178 -15.50 1.21 -2.75
C LEU A 178 -15.81 1.26 -1.25
N ARG A 179 -15.14 2.16 -0.53
CA ARG A 179 -15.34 2.37 0.91
C ARG A 179 -16.70 2.95 1.26
N ALA A 180 -17.22 3.85 0.42
CA ALA A 180 -18.55 4.43 0.62
C ALA A 180 -19.66 3.43 0.28
N LYS A 181 -19.44 2.57 -0.72
CA LYS A 181 -20.46 1.65 -1.24
C LYS A 181 -20.54 0.32 -0.49
N PHE A 182 -19.41 -0.21 -0.02
CA PHE A 182 -19.33 -1.56 0.54
C PHE A 182 -18.93 -1.54 2.03
N PRO A 183 -19.79 -2.02 2.95
CA PRO A 183 -19.51 -2.00 4.39
C PRO A 183 -18.19 -2.64 4.82
N GLU A 184 -17.80 -3.74 4.17
CA GLU A 184 -16.52 -4.43 4.40
C GLU A 184 -15.29 -3.56 4.05
N CYS A 185 -15.43 -2.67 3.07
CA CYS A 185 -14.38 -1.74 2.67
C CYS A 185 -14.32 -0.55 3.62
N ALA A 186 -15.47 -0.08 4.14
CA ALA A 186 -15.53 1.07 5.05
C ALA A 186 -14.63 0.89 6.29
N GLY A 187 -14.57 -0.31 6.87
CA GLY A 187 -13.79 -0.60 8.06
C GLY A 187 -12.33 -1.02 7.81
N SER A 188 -11.94 -1.34 6.57
CA SER A 188 -10.66 -2.02 6.30
C SER A 188 -10.01 -1.56 5.00
N VAL A 189 -8.81 -0.98 5.12
CA VAL A 189 -7.94 -0.69 3.97
C VAL A 189 -7.63 -1.97 3.20
N ARG A 190 -7.35 -3.06 3.92
CA ARG A 190 -7.00 -4.35 3.31
C ARG A 190 -8.14 -4.90 2.45
N GLU A 191 -9.38 -4.87 2.95
CA GLU A 191 -10.53 -5.34 2.16
C GLU A 191 -10.86 -4.42 1.00
N THR A 192 -10.63 -3.11 1.17
CA THR A 192 -10.75 -2.15 0.06
C THR A 192 -9.75 -2.48 -1.04
N LEU A 193 -8.48 -2.70 -0.70
CA LEU A 193 -7.42 -3.06 -1.65
C LEU A 193 -7.73 -4.39 -2.34
N ARG A 194 -8.15 -5.43 -1.62
CA ARG A 194 -8.53 -6.71 -2.22
C ARG A 194 -9.69 -6.55 -3.20
N THR A 195 -10.71 -5.77 -2.82
CA THR A 195 -11.85 -5.48 -3.70
C THR A 195 -11.42 -4.68 -4.93
N TYR A 196 -10.50 -3.72 -4.77
CA TYR A 196 -9.92 -2.95 -5.86
C TYR A 196 -9.19 -3.85 -6.86
N GLY A 197 -8.23 -4.65 -6.39
CA GLY A 197 -7.34 -5.43 -7.25
C GLY A 197 -7.99 -6.67 -7.87
N MET A 198 -8.94 -7.31 -7.19
CA MET A 198 -9.65 -8.49 -7.73
C MET A 198 -10.90 -8.11 -8.52
N GLY A 199 -11.47 -6.94 -8.26
CA GLY A 199 -12.85 -6.61 -8.62
C GLY A 199 -13.86 -7.28 -7.68
N ARG A 200 -15.04 -6.67 -7.54
CA ARG A 200 -16.06 -7.06 -6.57
C ARG A 200 -16.52 -8.52 -6.71
N GLY A 201 -16.78 -8.96 -7.93
CA GLY A 201 -17.27 -10.32 -8.19
C GLY A 201 -16.27 -11.40 -7.76
N ASN A 202 -14.98 -11.22 -8.06
CA ASN A 202 -13.94 -12.15 -7.66
C ASN A 202 -13.66 -12.09 -6.15
N TRP A 203 -13.74 -10.90 -5.54
CA TRP A 203 -13.61 -10.77 -4.10
C TRP A 203 -14.68 -11.57 -3.34
N LEU A 204 -15.94 -11.56 -3.81
CA LEU A 204 -17.02 -12.34 -3.20
C LEU A 204 -16.72 -13.85 -3.22
N LYS A 205 -16.27 -14.35 -4.39
CA LYS A 205 -15.87 -15.75 -4.56
C LYS A 205 -14.62 -16.11 -3.74
N TYR A 206 -13.63 -15.22 -3.68
CA TYR A 206 -12.45 -15.36 -2.84
C TYR A 206 -12.83 -15.50 -1.36
N LYS A 207 -13.73 -14.64 -0.86
CA LYS A 207 -14.20 -14.68 0.54
C LYS A 207 -14.97 -15.98 0.83
N ALA A 208 -15.73 -16.48 -0.15
CA ALA A 208 -16.45 -17.74 -0.05
C ALA A 208 -15.55 -18.99 -0.14
N GLY A 209 -14.25 -18.83 -0.43
CA GLY A 209 -13.32 -19.96 -0.62
C GLY A 209 -13.48 -20.67 -1.95
N GLU A 210 -14.15 -20.05 -2.93
CA GLU A 210 -14.44 -20.63 -4.25
C GLU A 210 -13.29 -20.46 -5.25
N LEU A 211 -12.27 -19.66 -4.93
CA LEU A 211 -11.12 -19.42 -5.79
C LEU A 211 -9.85 -20.01 -5.18
N GLY A 212 -9.03 -20.65 -6.02
CA GLY A 212 -7.74 -21.23 -5.65
C GLY A 212 -6.55 -20.62 -6.40
N CYS A 213 -5.39 -21.25 -6.23
CA CYS A 213 -4.15 -20.85 -6.93
C CYS A 213 -4.20 -21.06 -8.45
N ASP A 214 -5.20 -21.78 -8.94
CA ASP A 214 -5.54 -21.98 -10.35
C ASP A 214 -6.32 -20.79 -10.96
N SER A 215 -6.75 -19.81 -10.13
CA SER A 215 -7.44 -18.62 -10.61
C SER A 215 -6.62 -17.84 -11.65
N SER A 216 -7.28 -17.36 -12.70
CA SER A 216 -6.69 -16.44 -13.67
C SER A 216 -6.47 -15.02 -13.13
N VAL A 217 -7.06 -14.69 -11.98
CA VAL A 217 -6.95 -13.37 -11.36
C VAL A 217 -5.67 -13.30 -10.53
N SER A 218 -4.69 -12.52 -10.98
CA SER A 218 -3.38 -12.42 -10.34
C SER A 218 -3.45 -12.01 -8.86
N VAL A 219 -4.32 -11.05 -8.53
CA VAL A 219 -4.50 -10.57 -7.15
C VAL A 219 -5.08 -11.66 -6.24
N VAL A 220 -5.96 -12.53 -6.75
CA VAL A 220 -6.47 -13.69 -5.99
C VAL A 220 -5.32 -14.61 -5.60
N ARG A 221 -4.49 -14.99 -6.57
CA ARG A 221 -3.32 -15.84 -6.31
C ARG A 221 -2.32 -15.19 -5.35
N ALA A 222 -2.13 -13.87 -5.47
CA ALA A 222 -1.28 -13.09 -4.57
C ALA A 222 -1.79 -13.15 -3.12
N GLU A 223 -3.08 -12.95 -2.91
CA GLU A 223 -3.69 -12.95 -1.58
C GLU A 223 -3.81 -14.36 -0.97
N LEU A 224 -3.83 -15.40 -1.80
CA LEU A 224 -3.74 -16.81 -1.37
C LEU A 224 -2.30 -17.25 -1.05
N GLY A 225 -1.28 -16.42 -1.33
CA GLY A 225 0.12 -16.78 -1.11
C GLY A 225 0.65 -17.84 -2.08
N CYS A 226 0.07 -17.93 -3.29
CA CYS A 226 0.51 -18.89 -4.30
C CYS A 226 1.95 -18.59 -4.75
N THR A 227 2.74 -19.65 -4.97
CA THR A 227 4.16 -19.56 -5.34
C THR A 227 4.42 -18.52 -6.43
N GLY A 228 5.41 -17.65 -6.18
CA GLY A 228 5.82 -16.61 -7.12
C GLY A 228 4.97 -15.33 -7.10
N ASN A 229 3.93 -15.24 -6.27
CA ASN A 229 3.12 -14.04 -6.13
C ASN A 229 3.38 -13.36 -4.78
N ARG A 230 3.56 -12.04 -4.80
CA ARG A 230 3.70 -11.23 -3.58
C ARG A 230 2.30 -10.79 -3.13
N PRO A 231 1.90 -10.98 -1.85
CA PRO A 231 0.58 -10.57 -1.38
C PRO A 231 0.33 -9.08 -1.63
N TYR A 232 -0.70 -8.77 -2.40
CA TYR A 232 -0.94 -7.45 -2.97
C TYR A 232 -1.22 -6.40 -1.89
N SER A 233 -2.25 -6.63 -1.06
CA SER A 233 -2.68 -5.71 -0.01
C SER A 233 -1.62 -5.50 1.06
N ALA A 234 -0.94 -6.58 1.47
CA ALA A 234 0.17 -6.50 2.41
C ALA A 234 1.37 -5.72 1.82
N THR A 235 1.59 -5.80 0.50
CA THR A 235 2.63 -5.02 -0.18
C THR A 235 2.35 -3.53 -0.14
N VAL A 236 1.12 -3.13 -0.43
CA VAL A 236 0.69 -1.73 -0.35
C VAL A 236 0.90 -1.19 1.07
N ILE A 237 0.39 -1.91 2.06
CA ILE A 237 0.47 -1.51 3.48
C ILE A 237 1.92 -1.43 3.95
N ALA A 238 2.73 -2.45 3.66
CA ALA A 238 4.15 -2.47 4.05
C ALA A 238 4.92 -1.35 3.34
N MET A 239 4.61 -1.04 2.08
CA MET A 239 5.23 0.08 1.39
C MET A 239 4.88 1.41 2.04
N ALA A 240 3.60 1.66 2.30
CA ALA A 240 3.15 2.89 2.95
C ALA A 240 3.80 3.07 4.33
N GLN A 241 3.92 2.00 5.13
CA GLN A 241 4.59 2.02 6.43
C GLN A 241 6.09 2.28 6.37
N ARG A 242 6.77 1.94 5.28
CA ARG A 242 8.20 2.20 5.09
C ARG A 242 8.53 3.66 4.78
N HIS A 243 7.51 4.48 4.50
CA HIS A 243 7.63 5.89 4.16
C HIS A 243 6.80 6.78 5.11
N PRO A 244 7.09 6.78 6.42
CA PRO A 244 6.37 7.61 7.38
C PRO A 244 6.47 9.12 7.07
N GLU A 245 7.50 9.54 6.33
CA GLU A 245 7.66 10.91 5.83
C GLU A 245 6.55 11.33 4.84
N LEU A 246 5.86 10.36 4.23
CA LEU A 246 4.74 10.59 3.30
C LEU A 246 3.38 10.55 3.99
N LYS A 247 3.34 10.35 5.31
CA LYS A 247 2.08 10.24 6.06
C LYS A 247 1.43 11.61 6.26
N THR A 248 0.52 11.98 5.37
CA THR A 248 -0.17 13.29 5.37
C THR A 248 -1.47 13.30 6.18
N THR A 249 -2.14 12.16 6.26
CA THR A 249 -3.38 11.97 7.04
C THR A 249 -3.46 10.54 7.57
N ALA A 250 -4.37 10.28 8.51
CA ALA A 250 -4.62 8.94 9.01
C ALA A 250 -5.23 8.07 7.92
N TRP A 251 -4.84 6.79 7.89
CA TRP A 251 -5.57 5.80 7.12
C TRP A 251 -6.94 5.59 7.75
N TRP A 252 -7.91 5.24 6.93
CA TRP A 252 -9.24 4.95 7.43
C TRP A 252 -9.30 3.53 8.00
N GLY A 253 -9.93 3.34 9.16
CA GLY A 253 -9.98 2.05 9.85
C GLY A 253 -8.73 1.84 10.71
N SER A 254 -8.94 1.74 12.01
CA SER A 254 -7.92 1.59 13.05
C SER A 254 -7.39 0.16 13.11
N ASN A 255 -6.59 -0.25 12.12
CA ASN A 255 -5.44 -1.17 12.23
C ASN A 255 -5.03 -1.68 10.83
N PRO A 256 -3.71 -1.77 10.52
CA PRO A 256 -3.20 -2.38 9.29
C PRO A 256 -3.55 -3.87 9.14
#